data_AF-A0A2E7SSD1-F1
#
_entry.id   AF-A0A2E7SSD1-F1
#
_cell.length_a   1.000
_cell.length_b   1.000
_cell.length_c   1.000
_cell.angle_alpha   90.00
_cell.angle_beta   90.00
_cell.angle_gamma   90.00
#
_symmetry.space_group_name_H-M   'P 1'
#
loop_
_entity.id
_entity.type
_entity.pdbx_description
1 polymer ?
#
loop_
_entity_poly.entity_id
_entity_poly.type
_entity_poly.pdbx_seq_one_letter_code
_entity_poly.pdbx_strand_id
1 'polypeptide(L)'
;MGCERRKTSPIIRSGKRNNKDCLEKMTAPNLMLRNRFFGLLIILATVTTGFAGSGTVVKEQFHSKALEGNLLGDSPKRNVIVYLPPSYRTNKKKHYPVVYLLHGNSAGISNPNYNPAVSWAADVNQPSGKYNQRGVKTIMDSSIQNGDVKEMIVVMPNGRNKYRGSHYVNSPVSGNWGDHIARDLVSFIDSKFRTLKSRDSRALAGYSMGGRGTLILGMKYPDVFGSIYAMSSGTMNFENTPVSQKETDEWKKVLSLKDFEKADARSVRLLGMSAAFSPNPENKPFFVDFQYRLEEGQLKPNPDVQKRW
;
A
#
# COMPACT_ATOMS: atom_id res chain seq x y z
N MET A 1 38.18 43.62 0.29
CA MET A 1 38.28 44.44 -0.95
C MET A 1 38.56 43.46 -2.08
N GLY A 2 37.71 43.20 -3.07
CA GLY A 2 36.58 43.97 -3.60
C GLY A 2 36.87 44.33 -5.06
N CYS A 3 35.88 44.10 -5.94
CA CYS A 3 35.76 44.52 -7.35
C CYS A 3 36.55 43.75 -8.42
N GLU A 4 36.05 43.50 -9.64
CA GLU A 4 34.73 43.52 -10.32
C GLU A 4 35.07 43.23 -11.82
N ARG A 5 34.39 42.40 -12.63
CA ARG A 5 33.19 42.60 -13.49
C ARG A 5 33.38 41.62 -14.69
N ARG A 6 32.42 41.12 -15.49
CA ARG A 6 31.03 41.49 -15.85
C ARG A 6 30.37 40.35 -16.67
N LYS A 7 29.08 40.10 -16.39
CA LYS A 7 27.89 39.93 -17.27
C LYS A 7 27.93 39.05 -18.54
N THR A 8 26.98 38.10 -18.62
CA THR A 8 26.17 37.83 -19.84
C THR A 8 24.72 37.38 -19.51
N SER A 9 23.78 37.96 -20.27
CA SER A 9 22.37 37.64 -20.54
C SER A 9 21.91 38.63 -21.65
N PRO A 10 20.84 38.43 -22.47
CA PRO A 10 19.68 37.53 -22.32
C PRO A 10 19.08 36.86 -23.62
N ILE A 11 18.14 35.92 -23.42
CA ILE A 11 16.85 35.63 -24.11
C ILE A 11 16.71 35.70 -25.67
N ILE A 12 16.26 34.60 -26.33
CA ILE A 12 15.43 34.63 -27.57
C ILE A 12 14.34 33.52 -27.60
N ARG A 13 13.19 33.89 -28.17
CA ARG A 13 11.83 33.30 -28.19
C ARG A 13 11.60 32.07 -29.09
N SER A 14 10.54 31.33 -28.77
CA SER A 14 9.88 30.28 -29.58
C SER A 14 8.96 30.82 -30.68
N GLY A 15 8.97 30.20 -31.87
CA GLY A 15 7.99 30.43 -32.94
C GLY A 15 7.47 29.11 -33.54
N LYS A 16 6.14 28.95 -33.58
CA LYS A 16 5.40 27.85 -34.22
C LYS A 16 5.35 28.02 -35.75
N ARG A 17 5.38 26.92 -36.53
CA ARG A 17 4.72 26.82 -37.85
C ARG A 17 4.13 25.43 -38.08
N ASN A 18 2.84 25.41 -38.42
CA ASN A 18 2.11 24.32 -39.04
C ASN A 18 2.45 24.27 -40.54
N ASN A 19 2.41 23.09 -41.15
CA ASN A 19 2.12 22.97 -42.58
C ASN A 19 1.21 21.76 -42.83
N LYS A 20 0.03 22.06 -43.36
CA LYS A 20 -0.90 21.12 -44.00
C LYS A 20 -0.66 21.16 -45.51
N ASP A 21 -1.02 20.05 -46.13
CA ASP A 21 -1.36 19.87 -47.55
C ASP A 21 -0.24 19.91 -48.58
N CYS A 22 -0.07 18.76 -49.25
CA CYS A 22 -0.10 18.66 -50.71
C CYS A 22 -0.29 17.18 -51.09
N LEU A 23 -1.48 16.86 -51.60
CA LEU A 23 -1.90 15.56 -52.12
C LEU A 23 -2.14 15.78 -53.61
N GLU A 24 -1.27 15.23 -54.46
CA GLU A 24 -1.44 15.31 -55.91
C GLU A 24 -1.42 13.92 -56.55
N LYS A 25 -2.31 13.81 -57.53
CA LYS A 25 -2.78 12.62 -58.25
C LYS A 25 -1.70 12.10 -59.20
N MET A 26 -1.56 10.78 -59.32
CA MET A 26 -1.01 10.17 -60.54
C MET A 26 -1.84 8.96 -60.96
N THR A 27 -2.28 9.04 -62.21
CA THR A 27 -3.11 8.12 -63.00
C THR A 27 -2.33 6.88 -63.44
N ALA A 28 -3.03 5.74 -63.55
CA ALA A 28 -2.53 4.49 -64.11
C ALA A 28 -2.44 4.53 -65.65
N PRO A 29 -1.57 3.70 -66.24
CA PRO A 29 -1.92 3.00 -67.48
C PRO A 29 -1.74 1.48 -67.42
N ASN A 30 -2.59 0.81 -68.19
CA ASN A 30 -2.68 -0.63 -68.41
C ASN A 30 -1.36 -1.26 -68.91
N LEU A 31 -1.00 -2.42 -68.35
CA LEU A 31 -0.07 -3.37 -68.99
C LEU A 31 -0.63 -4.78 -68.89
N MET A 32 -0.99 -5.35 -70.05
CA MET A 32 -1.34 -6.76 -70.22
C MET A 32 -0.13 -7.64 -69.87
N LEU A 33 -0.28 -8.62 -68.98
CA LEU A 33 0.68 -9.72 -68.86
C LEU A 33 0.00 -11.09 -68.70
N ARG A 34 0.55 -12.03 -69.46
CA ARG A 34 0.17 -13.43 -69.70
C ARG A 34 0.06 -14.29 -68.43
N ASN A 35 -0.86 -15.26 -68.51
CA ASN A 35 -0.97 -16.48 -67.72
C ASN A 35 0.38 -17.09 -67.30
N ARG A 36 0.60 -17.20 -65.98
CA ARG A 36 1.29 -18.33 -65.35
C ARG A 36 0.65 -18.64 -64.00
N PHE A 37 0.03 -19.80 -63.88
CA PHE A 37 -0.43 -20.37 -62.62
C PHE A 37 0.78 -20.64 -61.71
N PHE A 38 0.92 -19.86 -60.65
CA PHE A 38 1.73 -20.22 -59.48
C PHE A 38 0.76 -20.37 -58.31
N GLY A 39 0.61 -21.60 -57.82
CA GLY A 39 -0.16 -21.89 -56.61
C GLY A 39 0.53 -21.23 -55.41
N LEU A 40 -0.06 -20.15 -54.92
CA LEU A 40 0.38 -19.50 -53.69
C LEU A 40 -0.19 -20.30 -52.51
N LEU A 41 0.62 -21.18 -51.92
CA LEU A 41 0.28 -21.85 -50.67
C LEU A 41 0.40 -20.80 -49.54
N ILE A 42 -0.72 -20.13 -49.22
CA ILE A 42 -0.79 -19.27 -48.04
C ILE A 42 -0.84 -20.18 -46.82
N ILE A 43 0.31 -20.40 -46.18
CA ILE A 43 0.36 -20.92 -44.82
C ILE A 43 -0.19 -19.81 -43.92
N LEU A 44 -1.48 -19.90 -43.57
CA LEU A 44 -2.05 -19.13 -42.49
C LEU A 44 -1.34 -19.59 -41.21
N ALA A 45 -0.24 -18.93 -40.85
CA ALA A 45 0.25 -18.99 -39.48
C ALA A 45 -0.86 -18.40 -38.62
N THR A 46 -1.67 -19.27 -38.01
CA THR A 46 -2.54 -18.88 -36.91
C THR A 46 -1.63 -18.43 -35.79
N VAL A 47 -1.32 -17.13 -35.79
CA VAL A 47 -0.89 -16.45 -34.58
C VAL A 47 -2.08 -16.56 -33.66
N THR A 48 -2.11 -17.62 -32.86
CA THR A 48 -2.94 -17.64 -31.66
C THR A 48 -2.35 -16.53 -30.80
N THR A 49 -2.88 -15.32 -30.97
CA THR A 49 -2.88 -14.33 -29.91
C THR A 49 -3.71 -14.98 -28.81
N GLY A 50 -3.05 -15.83 -28.01
CA GLY A 50 -3.65 -16.35 -26.80
C GLY A 50 -4.11 -15.11 -26.05
N PHE A 51 -5.42 -14.97 -25.84
CA PHE A 51 -5.95 -13.94 -24.98
C PHE A 51 -5.14 -14.03 -23.68
N ALA A 52 -4.24 -13.07 -23.46
CA ALA A 52 -3.52 -12.96 -22.21
C ALA A 52 -4.62 -12.83 -21.17
N GLY A 53 -4.78 -13.87 -20.34
CA GLY A 53 -5.82 -13.86 -19.32
C GLY A 53 -5.65 -12.61 -18.47
N SER A 54 -6.76 -12.09 -17.95
CA SER A 54 -6.71 -11.02 -16.97
C SER A 54 -6.75 -11.64 -15.58
N GLY A 55 -5.99 -11.08 -14.64
CA GLY A 55 -6.06 -11.47 -13.24
C GLY A 55 -7.43 -11.15 -12.63
N THR A 56 -7.70 -11.66 -11.45
CA THR A 56 -8.97 -11.46 -10.74
C THR A 56 -8.72 -10.92 -9.35
N VAL A 57 -9.55 -9.99 -8.88
CA VAL A 57 -9.53 -9.53 -7.49
C VAL A 57 -10.71 -10.14 -6.75
N VAL A 58 -10.44 -10.83 -5.65
CA VAL A 58 -11.45 -11.40 -4.76
C VAL A 58 -11.40 -10.73 -3.39
N LYS A 59 -12.54 -10.67 -2.71
CA LYS A 59 -12.65 -10.20 -1.32
C LYS A 59 -12.98 -11.39 -0.46
N GLU A 60 -12.22 -11.57 0.59
CA GLU A 60 -12.35 -12.67 1.53
C GLU A 60 -12.47 -12.16 2.95
N GLN A 61 -12.97 -13.02 3.82
CA GLN A 61 -13.07 -12.75 5.23
C GLN A 61 -12.64 -13.99 6.01
N PHE A 62 -11.89 -13.78 7.08
CA PHE A 62 -11.41 -14.84 7.95
C PHE A 62 -11.42 -14.40 9.40
N HIS A 63 -11.35 -15.38 10.30
CA HIS A 63 -11.25 -15.15 11.73
C HIS A 63 -9.79 -15.20 12.17
N SER A 64 -9.34 -14.18 12.89
CA SER A 64 -7.99 -14.08 13.42
C SER A 64 -8.00 -14.25 14.94
N LYS A 65 -7.42 -15.36 15.40
CA LYS A 65 -7.26 -15.66 16.83
C LYS A 65 -6.38 -14.60 17.51
N ALA A 66 -5.37 -14.10 16.81
CA ALA A 66 -4.47 -13.06 17.31
C ALA A 66 -5.18 -11.74 17.70
N LEU A 67 -6.41 -11.51 17.21
CA LEU A 67 -7.17 -10.30 17.49
C LEU A 67 -8.29 -10.51 18.52
N GLU A 68 -8.46 -11.73 19.05
CA GLU A 68 -9.44 -12.00 20.10
C GLU A 68 -9.10 -11.25 21.40
N GLY A 69 -10.13 -10.88 22.17
CA GLY A 69 -9.96 -10.30 23.50
C GLY A 69 -9.34 -8.91 23.56
N ASN A 70 -9.12 -8.23 22.42
CA ASN A 70 -8.59 -6.87 22.42
C ASN A 70 -9.54 -5.90 23.16
N LEU A 71 -8.96 -5.00 23.95
CA LEU A 71 -9.70 -4.05 24.79
C LEU A 71 -10.42 -2.95 24.00
N LEU A 72 -10.03 -2.74 22.73
CA LEU A 72 -10.69 -1.75 21.87
C LEU A 72 -12.08 -2.23 21.38
N GLY A 73 -12.34 -3.54 21.44
CA GLY A 73 -13.57 -4.16 20.95
C GLY A 73 -13.61 -4.34 19.43
N ASP A 74 -12.45 -4.28 18.76
CA ASP A 74 -12.34 -4.57 17.33
C ASP A 74 -12.71 -6.03 17.05
N SER A 75 -13.45 -6.29 15.98
CA SER A 75 -13.81 -7.67 15.61
C SER A 75 -12.58 -8.47 15.14
N PRO A 76 -12.38 -9.71 15.60
CA PRO A 76 -11.38 -10.62 15.06
C PRO A 76 -11.73 -11.14 13.66
N LYS A 77 -12.95 -10.87 13.16
CA LYS A 77 -13.36 -11.20 11.80
C LYS A 77 -12.87 -10.13 10.84
N ARG A 78 -11.86 -10.44 10.03
CA ARG A 78 -11.12 -9.47 9.21
C ARG A 78 -11.30 -9.68 7.72
N ASN A 79 -11.43 -8.58 6.99
CA ASN A 79 -11.51 -8.56 5.53
C ASN A 79 -10.10 -8.52 4.92
N VAL A 80 -9.93 -9.22 3.81
CA VAL A 80 -8.71 -9.19 2.99
C VAL A 80 -9.09 -9.16 1.51
N ILE A 81 -8.33 -8.40 0.71
CA ILE A 81 -8.48 -8.36 -0.74
C ILE A 81 -7.32 -9.13 -1.35
N VAL A 82 -7.58 -9.99 -2.34
CA VAL A 82 -6.56 -10.86 -2.95
C VAL A 82 -6.62 -10.72 -4.47
N TYR A 83 -5.50 -10.38 -5.09
CA TYR A 83 -5.29 -10.50 -6.54
C TYR A 83 -4.78 -11.90 -6.88
N LEU A 84 -5.39 -12.51 -7.88
CA LEU A 84 -5.04 -13.80 -8.45
C LEU A 84 -4.57 -13.59 -9.89
N PRO A 85 -3.39 -14.13 -10.28
CA PRO A 85 -2.82 -13.88 -11.59
C PRO A 85 -3.62 -14.56 -12.72
N PRO A 86 -3.44 -14.14 -13.98
CA PRO A 86 -4.17 -14.64 -15.15
C PRO A 86 -4.35 -16.16 -15.23
N SER A 87 -3.28 -16.91 -15.03
CA SER A 87 -3.30 -18.37 -15.15
C SER A 87 -3.93 -19.08 -13.96
N TYR A 88 -4.27 -18.37 -12.86
CA TYR A 88 -4.79 -19.00 -11.65
C TYR A 88 -6.02 -19.85 -11.94
N ARG A 89 -6.94 -19.37 -12.80
CA ARG A 89 -8.17 -20.11 -13.11
C ARG A 89 -7.94 -21.29 -14.04
N THR A 90 -6.99 -21.20 -14.97
CA THR A 90 -6.79 -22.19 -16.04
C THR A 90 -5.75 -23.24 -15.67
N ASN A 91 -4.68 -22.86 -14.97
CA ASN A 91 -3.64 -23.77 -14.52
C ASN A 91 -3.90 -24.24 -13.08
N LYS A 92 -4.66 -25.34 -12.94
CA LYS A 92 -5.09 -25.86 -11.64
C LYS A 92 -3.96 -26.46 -10.79
N LYS A 93 -2.82 -26.80 -11.39
CA LYS A 93 -1.68 -27.44 -10.70
C LYS A 93 -0.62 -26.43 -10.25
N LYS A 94 -0.58 -25.25 -10.87
CA LYS A 94 0.40 -24.21 -10.55
C LYS A 94 0.12 -23.59 -9.18
N HIS A 95 1.21 -23.42 -8.42
CA HIS A 95 1.26 -22.69 -7.17
C HIS A 95 2.07 -21.41 -7.38
N TYR A 96 1.74 -20.36 -6.62
CA TYR A 96 2.24 -19.00 -6.87
C TYR A 96 2.98 -18.45 -5.64
N PRO A 97 4.05 -17.66 -5.84
CA PRO A 97 4.60 -16.85 -4.76
C PRO A 97 3.57 -15.80 -4.33
N VAL A 98 3.72 -15.28 -3.11
CA VAL A 98 2.75 -14.39 -2.47
C VAL A 98 3.42 -13.11 -1.97
N VAL A 99 2.84 -11.97 -2.30
CA VAL A 99 3.22 -10.66 -1.73
C VAL A 99 2.10 -10.17 -0.82
N TYR A 100 2.43 -9.86 0.44
CA TYR A 100 1.52 -9.21 1.39
C TYR A 100 1.76 -7.70 1.35
N LEU A 101 0.75 -6.90 1.01
CA LEU A 101 0.84 -5.47 0.75
C LEU A 101 0.09 -4.65 1.81
N LEU A 102 0.84 -4.09 2.76
CA LEU A 102 0.34 -3.37 3.92
C LEU A 102 0.02 -1.90 3.60
N HIS A 103 -1.19 -1.46 3.94
CA HIS A 103 -1.63 -0.08 3.75
C HIS A 103 -1.09 0.88 4.84
N GLY A 104 -1.18 2.18 4.55
CA GLY A 104 -0.82 3.28 5.47
C GLY A 104 -1.88 3.56 6.55
N ASN A 105 -1.60 4.50 7.45
CA ASN A 105 -2.56 4.87 8.50
C ASN A 105 -3.79 5.59 7.89
N SER A 106 -4.96 5.42 8.49
CA SER A 106 -6.23 5.95 7.98
C SER A 106 -6.97 6.86 8.98
N ALA A 107 -6.22 7.52 9.88
CA ALA A 107 -6.74 8.39 10.94
C ALA A 107 -7.68 9.51 10.44
N GLY A 108 -7.41 10.05 9.26
CA GLY A 108 -8.22 11.09 8.63
C GLY A 108 -9.55 10.63 8.02
N ILE A 109 -9.88 9.34 8.10
CA ILE A 109 -11.12 8.79 7.51
C ILE A 109 -11.99 8.30 8.66
N SER A 110 -13.08 8.99 8.95
CA SER A 110 -13.96 8.67 10.10
C SER A 110 -14.94 7.53 9.85
N ASN A 111 -15.22 7.19 8.59
CA ASN A 111 -16.14 6.10 8.25
C ASN A 111 -15.70 4.78 8.92
N PRO A 112 -16.52 4.20 9.82
CA PRO A 112 -16.17 2.97 10.53
C PRO A 112 -16.06 1.75 9.61
N ASN A 113 -16.78 1.77 8.48
CA ASN A 113 -16.76 0.71 7.47
C ASN A 113 -15.64 0.87 6.43
N TYR A 114 -14.77 1.87 6.59
CA TYR A 114 -13.67 2.10 5.66
C TYR A 114 -12.66 0.95 5.69
N ASN A 115 -12.38 0.37 4.51
CA ASN A 115 -11.32 -0.61 4.32
C ASN A 115 -10.17 0.02 3.50
N PRO A 116 -9.04 0.39 4.12
CA PRO A 116 -7.90 0.97 3.42
C PRO A 116 -7.27 0.03 2.39
N ALA A 117 -7.47 -1.29 2.46
CA ALA A 117 -6.99 -2.20 1.41
C ALA A 117 -7.61 -1.91 0.04
N VAL A 118 -8.80 -1.29 -0.01
CA VAL A 118 -9.47 -0.92 -1.27
C VAL A 118 -8.64 0.09 -2.07
N SER A 119 -7.84 0.95 -1.42
CA SER A 119 -7.01 1.92 -2.15
C SER A 119 -5.89 1.26 -2.95
N TRP A 120 -5.48 0.04 -2.59
CA TRP A 120 -4.56 -0.73 -3.41
C TRP A 120 -5.24 -1.37 -4.60
N ALA A 121 -6.50 -1.79 -4.45
CA ALA A 121 -7.20 -2.57 -5.48
C ALA A 121 -7.86 -1.69 -6.56
N ALA A 122 -8.22 -0.46 -6.24
CA ALA A 122 -8.99 0.42 -7.13
C ALA A 122 -8.10 1.26 -8.06
N ASP A 123 -8.50 1.39 -9.32
CA ASP A 123 -8.04 2.47 -10.18
C ASP A 123 -8.74 3.77 -9.76
N VAL A 124 -7.97 4.84 -9.55
CA VAL A 124 -8.51 6.16 -9.20
C VAL A 124 -8.06 7.18 -10.24
N ASN A 125 -9.02 7.65 -11.02
CA ASN A 125 -8.85 8.81 -11.88
C ASN A 125 -9.02 10.06 -11.02
N GLN A 126 -7.90 10.70 -10.67
CA GLN A 126 -7.91 11.97 -9.95
C GLN A 126 -8.20 13.10 -10.95
N PRO A 127 -9.33 13.83 -10.84
CA PRO A 127 -9.67 14.91 -11.78
C PRO A 127 -8.63 16.06 -11.78
N SER A 128 -7.86 16.18 -10.69
CA SER A 128 -6.83 17.22 -10.47
C SER A 128 -5.39 16.68 -10.47
N GLY A 129 -5.16 15.41 -10.77
CA GLY A 129 -3.87 14.74 -10.57
C GLY A 129 -2.91 14.86 -11.75
N LYS A 130 -1.61 15.09 -11.47
CA LYS A 130 -0.50 14.95 -12.43
C LYS A 130 -0.31 13.49 -12.91
N TYR A 131 -0.89 12.51 -12.22
CA TYR A 131 -0.80 11.07 -12.51
C TYR A 131 -2.12 10.33 -12.18
N ASN A 132 -2.51 9.38 -13.03
CA ASN A 132 -3.59 8.44 -12.73
C ASN A 132 -3.08 7.37 -11.74
N GLN A 133 -3.87 7.06 -10.71
CA GLN A 133 -3.54 5.97 -9.79
C GLN A 133 -4.12 4.67 -10.32
N ARG A 134 -3.26 3.66 -10.50
CA ARG A 134 -3.68 2.33 -10.96
C ARG A 134 -3.72 1.37 -9.77
N GLY A 135 -4.77 0.56 -9.71
CA GLY A 135 -4.92 -0.52 -8.77
C GLY A 135 -4.00 -1.69 -9.12
N VAL A 136 -3.76 -2.55 -8.13
CA VAL A 136 -2.88 -3.74 -8.23
C VAL A 136 -3.23 -4.60 -9.43
N LYS A 137 -4.52 -4.81 -9.73
CA LYS A 137 -4.93 -5.63 -10.87
C LYS A 137 -4.39 -5.06 -12.20
N THR A 138 -4.60 -3.77 -12.43
CA THR A 138 -4.19 -3.09 -13.66
C THR A 138 -2.68 -3.09 -13.82
N ILE A 139 -1.94 -2.84 -12.72
CA ILE A 139 -0.47 -2.89 -12.72
C ILE A 139 0.01 -4.32 -13.02
N MET A 140 -0.44 -5.30 -12.23
CA MET A 140 0.01 -6.70 -12.35
C MET A 140 -0.33 -7.29 -13.72
N ASP A 141 -1.54 -7.10 -14.23
CA ASP A 141 -1.93 -7.63 -15.55
C ASP A 141 -1.02 -7.07 -16.64
N SER A 142 -0.76 -5.75 -16.63
CA SER A 142 0.12 -5.12 -17.63
C SER A 142 1.57 -5.58 -17.51
N SER A 143 2.12 -5.67 -16.30
CA SER A 143 3.49 -6.12 -16.08
C SER A 143 3.69 -7.61 -16.40
N ILE A 144 2.68 -8.45 -16.13
CA ILE A 144 2.71 -9.88 -16.51
C ILE A 144 2.63 -10.02 -18.02
N GLN A 145 1.76 -9.26 -18.68
CA GLN A 145 1.63 -9.28 -20.15
C GLN A 145 2.91 -8.84 -20.85
N ASN A 146 3.62 -7.85 -20.29
CA ASN A 146 4.90 -7.36 -20.82
C ASN A 146 6.09 -8.28 -20.49
N GLY A 147 5.92 -9.26 -19.59
CA GLY A 147 7.00 -10.13 -19.13
C GLY A 147 7.91 -9.49 -18.07
N ASP A 148 7.57 -8.32 -17.55
CA ASP A 148 8.35 -7.59 -16.53
C ASP A 148 8.30 -8.30 -15.16
N VAL A 149 7.19 -8.97 -14.86
CA VAL A 149 7.00 -9.70 -13.59
C VAL A 149 6.42 -11.08 -13.83
N LYS A 150 6.86 -12.04 -13.01
CA LYS A 150 6.25 -13.37 -12.96
C LYS A 150 4.89 -13.30 -12.25
N GLU A 151 4.00 -14.20 -12.62
CA GLU A 151 2.70 -14.34 -11.96
C GLU A 151 2.85 -14.64 -10.47
N MET A 152 2.13 -13.87 -9.65
CA MET A 152 2.12 -13.98 -8.18
C MET A 152 0.75 -13.61 -7.63
N ILE A 153 0.46 -14.06 -6.41
CA ILE A 153 -0.71 -13.63 -5.64
C ILE A 153 -0.33 -12.38 -4.85
N VAL A 154 -1.21 -11.38 -4.83
CA VAL A 154 -1.03 -10.17 -3.99
C VAL A 154 -2.15 -10.09 -2.97
N VAL A 155 -1.79 -10.10 -1.70
CA VAL A 155 -2.70 -10.08 -0.54
C VAL A 155 -2.67 -8.69 0.08
N MET A 156 -3.82 -8.03 0.14
CA MET A 156 -3.97 -6.68 0.69
C MET A 156 -4.87 -6.75 1.94
N PRO A 157 -4.28 -6.91 3.14
CA PRO A 157 -5.04 -7.04 4.38
C PRO A 157 -5.59 -5.71 4.88
N ASN A 158 -6.68 -5.76 5.66
CA ASN A 158 -7.20 -4.61 6.41
C ASN A 158 -6.58 -4.53 7.82
N GLY A 159 -5.50 -3.77 7.96
CA GLY A 159 -4.83 -3.43 9.22
C GLY A 159 -5.39 -2.21 9.96
N ARG A 160 -6.64 -1.82 9.70
CA ARG A 160 -7.34 -0.74 10.42
C ARG A 160 -8.03 -1.27 11.69
N ASN A 161 -7.68 -0.73 12.86
CA ASN A 161 -8.36 -0.94 14.13
C ASN A 161 -9.26 0.27 14.48
N LYS A 162 -9.83 0.31 15.69
CA LYS A 162 -10.65 1.41 16.22
C LYS A 162 -9.97 2.78 16.13
N TYR A 163 -8.67 2.85 16.43
CA TYR A 163 -7.86 4.07 16.27
C TYR A 163 -7.31 4.26 14.85
N ARG A 164 -7.93 3.59 13.87
CA ARG A 164 -7.76 3.82 12.43
C ARG A 164 -6.35 3.48 11.91
N GLY A 165 -5.58 2.71 12.68
CA GLY A 165 -4.27 2.20 12.30
C GLY A 165 -3.65 1.32 13.40
N SER A 166 -3.39 0.06 13.07
CA SER A 166 -2.81 -0.91 14.00
C SER A 166 -1.30 -0.77 14.22
N HIS A 167 -0.61 -0.06 13.33
CA HIS A 167 0.85 -0.04 13.25
C HIS A 167 1.50 -1.43 13.08
N TYR A 168 0.69 -2.47 12.81
CA TYR A 168 1.11 -3.86 12.64
C TYR A 168 1.97 -4.39 13.79
N VAL A 169 1.67 -3.97 15.03
CA VAL A 169 2.36 -4.41 16.23
C VAL A 169 1.43 -5.23 17.12
N ASN A 170 2.03 -6.09 17.95
CA ASN A 170 1.29 -6.80 18.98
C ASN A 170 1.08 -5.89 20.19
N SER A 171 -0.17 -5.83 20.68
CA SER A 171 -0.57 -4.95 21.78
C SER A 171 -1.64 -5.63 22.64
N PRO A 172 -1.49 -5.62 23.97
CA PRO A 172 -2.53 -6.13 24.88
C PRO A 172 -3.82 -5.30 24.84
N VAL A 173 -3.78 -4.11 24.22
CA VAL A 173 -4.92 -3.19 24.12
C VAL A 173 -5.62 -3.35 22.78
N SER A 174 -4.86 -3.25 21.68
CA SER A 174 -5.44 -3.21 20.33
C SER A 174 -5.44 -4.55 19.59
N GLY A 175 -4.86 -5.61 20.18
CA GLY A 175 -4.74 -6.95 19.59
C GLY A 175 -3.36 -7.22 18.99
N ASN A 176 -3.09 -8.50 18.70
CA ASN A 176 -1.80 -8.95 18.18
C ASN A 176 -1.72 -8.82 16.65
N TRP A 177 -1.59 -7.58 16.15
CA TRP A 177 -1.61 -7.32 14.71
C TRP A 177 -0.40 -7.85 13.93
N GLY A 178 0.73 -8.07 14.59
CA GLY A 178 1.87 -8.73 13.97
C GLY A 178 1.59 -10.22 13.72
N ASP A 179 1.06 -10.92 14.72
CA ASP A 179 0.65 -12.32 14.58
C ASP A 179 -0.54 -12.49 13.63
N HIS A 180 -1.47 -11.54 13.65
CA HIS A 180 -2.58 -11.48 12.69
C HIS A 180 -2.07 -11.55 11.24
N ILE A 181 -1.02 -10.78 10.90
CA ILE A 181 -0.45 -10.75 9.55
C ILE A 181 0.45 -11.97 9.30
N ALA A 182 1.40 -12.24 10.19
CA ALA A 182 2.47 -13.20 9.94
C ALA A 182 2.06 -14.66 10.17
N ARG A 183 1.03 -14.92 10.99
CA ARG A 183 0.58 -16.26 11.35
C ARG A 183 -0.82 -16.53 10.83
N ASP A 184 -1.82 -15.80 11.33
CA ASP A 184 -3.23 -16.10 11.03
C ASP A 184 -3.56 -15.89 9.55
N LEU A 185 -3.20 -14.71 9.02
CA LEU A 185 -3.46 -14.38 7.62
C LEU A 185 -2.66 -15.28 6.67
N VAL A 186 -1.38 -15.53 6.97
CA VAL A 186 -0.56 -16.43 6.14
C VAL A 186 -1.18 -17.84 6.10
N SER A 187 -1.58 -18.38 7.25
CA SER A 187 -2.25 -19.68 7.31
C SER A 187 -3.57 -19.69 6.54
N PHE A 188 -4.37 -18.63 6.66
CA PHE A 188 -5.61 -18.50 5.88
C PHE A 188 -5.35 -18.49 4.38
N ILE A 189 -4.39 -17.70 3.90
CA ILE A 189 -4.07 -17.60 2.48
C ILE A 189 -3.52 -18.93 1.95
N ASP A 190 -2.61 -19.58 2.68
CA ASP A 190 -2.01 -20.85 2.29
C ASP A 190 -2.99 -22.02 2.33
N SER A 191 -4.03 -21.97 3.16
CA SER A 191 -5.08 -22.99 3.20
C SER A 191 -6.11 -22.83 2.08
N LYS A 192 -6.38 -21.60 1.65
CA LYS A 192 -7.45 -21.30 0.67
C LYS A 192 -6.95 -21.16 -0.77
N PHE A 193 -5.72 -20.70 -0.97
CA PHE A 193 -5.15 -20.41 -2.28
C PHE A 193 -3.97 -21.32 -2.61
N ARG A 194 -3.68 -21.51 -3.91
CA ARG A 194 -2.53 -22.29 -4.39
C ARG A 194 -1.24 -21.49 -4.26
N THR A 195 -0.65 -21.47 -3.07
CA THR A 195 0.58 -20.73 -2.76
C THR A 195 1.81 -21.64 -2.73
N LEU A 196 2.97 -21.08 -3.02
CA LEU A 196 4.26 -21.68 -2.67
C LEU A 196 4.54 -21.38 -1.19
N LYS A 197 4.32 -22.38 -0.33
CA LYS A 197 4.33 -22.24 1.15
C LYS A 197 5.74 -22.20 1.75
N SER A 198 6.62 -21.37 1.20
CA SER A 198 7.98 -21.17 1.71
C SER A 198 8.23 -19.68 1.93
N ARG A 199 9.05 -19.34 2.93
CA ARG A 199 9.51 -17.96 3.15
C ARG A 199 10.17 -17.36 1.90
N ASP A 200 10.91 -18.17 1.14
CA ASP A 200 11.62 -17.71 -0.05
C ASP A 200 10.67 -17.40 -1.23
N SER A 201 9.40 -17.82 -1.11
CA SER A 201 8.31 -17.49 -2.04
C SER A 201 7.30 -16.52 -1.43
N ARG A 202 7.64 -15.89 -0.29
CA ARG A 202 6.76 -14.98 0.43
C ARG A 202 7.45 -13.65 0.69
N ALA A 203 6.86 -12.58 0.16
CA ALA A 203 7.33 -11.23 0.35
C ALA A 203 6.34 -10.38 1.17
N LEU A 204 6.88 -9.37 1.85
CA LEU A 204 6.11 -8.36 2.57
C LEU A 204 6.46 -6.97 2.03
N ALA A 205 5.46 -6.18 1.70
CA ALA A 205 5.64 -4.81 1.25
C ALA A 205 4.62 -3.89 1.93
N GLY A 206 4.90 -2.59 1.98
CA GLY A 206 3.92 -1.66 2.54
C GLY A 206 4.31 -0.20 2.52
N TYR A 207 3.30 0.66 2.64
CA TYR A 207 3.43 2.12 2.56
C TYR A 207 3.23 2.81 3.91
N SER A 208 4.10 3.76 4.28
CA SER A 208 3.98 4.59 5.49
C SER A 208 3.87 3.74 6.76
N MET A 209 2.72 3.70 7.42
CA MET A 209 2.45 2.76 8.53
C MET A 209 2.74 1.31 8.13
N GLY A 210 2.35 0.90 6.93
CA GLY A 210 2.65 -0.41 6.36
C GLY A 210 4.12 -0.60 6.00
N GLY A 211 4.84 0.48 5.67
CA GLY A 211 6.29 0.43 5.46
C GLY A 211 7.03 0.14 6.76
N ARG A 212 6.63 0.82 7.85
CA ARG A 212 7.14 0.52 9.20
C ARG A 212 6.79 -0.90 9.61
N GLY A 213 5.53 -1.31 9.39
CA GLY A 213 5.07 -2.68 9.63
C GLY A 213 5.92 -3.70 8.86
N THR A 214 6.26 -3.41 7.60
CA THR A 214 7.11 -4.28 6.76
C THR A 214 8.49 -4.48 7.36
N LEU A 215 9.15 -3.39 7.81
CA LEU A 215 10.46 -3.48 8.46
C LEU A 215 10.39 -4.29 9.75
N ILE A 216 9.45 -3.96 10.65
CA ILE A 216 9.32 -4.60 11.96
C ILE A 216 8.95 -6.08 11.81
N LEU A 217 7.96 -6.41 10.97
CA LEU A 217 7.54 -7.79 10.77
C LEU A 217 8.58 -8.62 10.04
N GLY A 218 9.32 -8.02 9.09
CA GLY A 218 10.44 -8.69 8.44
C GLY A 218 11.52 -9.12 9.43
N MET A 219 11.81 -8.30 10.45
CA MET A 219 12.76 -8.63 11.50
C MET A 219 12.20 -9.61 12.54
N LYS A 220 10.91 -9.49 12.91
CA LYS A 220 10.29 -10.33 13.95
C LYS A 220 9.85 -11.71 13.47
N TYR A 221 9.54 -11.86 12.19
CA TYR A 221 9.06 -13.10 11.58
C TYR A 221 9.94 -13.50 10.38
N PRO A 222 11.27 -13.64 10.57
CA PRO A 222 12.19 -13.94 9.47
C PRO A 222 11.95 -15.34 8.91
N ASP A 223 11.31 -16.24 9.68
CA ASP A 223 10.87 -17.57 9.27
C ASP A 223 9.66 -17.54 8.31
N VAL A 224 8.94 -16.42 8.23
CA VAL A 224 7.73 -16.28 7.42
C VAL A 224 7.99 -15.56 6.10
N PHE A 225 8.79 -14.49 6.12
CA PHE A 225 9.03 -13.61 4.97
C PHE A 225 10.50 -13.66 4.53
N GLY A 226 10.73 -14.01 3.25
CA GLY A 226 12.06 -14.06 2.65
C GLY A 226 12.51 -12.76 2.00
N SER A 227 11.55 -11.89 1.63
CA SER A 227 11.82 -10.61 0.96
C SER A 227 10.95 -9.50 1.55
N ILE A 228 11.52 -8.31 1.74
CA ILE A 228 10.78 -7.14 2.22
C ILE A 228 10.99 -5.90 1.35
N TYR A 229 9.95 -5.08 1.20
CA TYR A 229 10.02 -3.79 0.50
C TYR A 229 9.22 -2.69 1.22
N ALA A 230 9.92 -1.82 1.95
CA ALA A 230 9.29 -0.74 2.71
C ALA A 230 9.22 0.56 1.89
N MET A 231 8.01 1.05 1.62
CA MET A 231 7.74 2.27 0.85
C MET A 231 7.46 3.43 1.78
N SER A 232 8.25 4.50 1.67
CA SER A 232 8.08 5.75 2.43
C SER A 232 7.77 5.48 3.91
N SER A 233 8.59 4.65 4.54
CA SER A 233 8.32 4.06 5.85
C SER A 233 8.00 5.12 6.90
N GLY A 234 7.03 4.81 7.76
CA GLY A 234 6.81 5.57 8.99
C GLY A 234 8.05 5.55 9.89
N THR A 235 8.14 6.56 10.76
CA THR A 235 9.25 6.76 11.69
C THR A 235 9.51 5.51 12.55
N MET A 236 10.80 5.16 12.71
CA MET A 236 11.26 4.01 13.49
C MET A 236 11.67 4.38 14.93
N ASN A 237 11.98 5.66 15.19
CA ASN A 237 12.36 6.19 16.50
C ASN A 237 11.60 7.50 16.78
N PHE A 238 10.87 7.59 17.90
CA PHE A 238 10.10 8.77 18.31
C PHE A 238 10.69 9.51 19.53
N GLU A 239 11.99 9.36 19.80
CA GLU A 239 12.68 9.90 20.97
C GLU A 239 12.71 11.43 21.10
N ASN A 240 12.21 12.20 20.13
CA ASN A 240 12.34 13.65 20.17
C ASN A 240 11.15 14.34 20.85
N THR A 241 11.51 15.24 21.77
CA THR A 241 10.69 16.32 22.34
C THR A 241 9.99 17.11 21.22
N PRO A 242 8.75 17.61 21.39
CA PRO A 242 8.08 18.46 20.43
C PRO A 242 8.94 19.71 20.25
N VAL A 243 9.47 19.91 19.05
CA VAL A 243 10.42 21.00 18.76
C VAL A 243 9.70 22.28 18.35
N SER A 244 8.38 22.22 18.16
CA SER A 244 7.55 23.34 17.74
C SER A 244 6.34 23.57 18.65
N GLN A 245 5.89 24.82 18.70
CA GLN A 245 4.63 25.19 19.36
C GLN A 245 3.45 24.38 18.80
N LYS A 246 3.45 24.15 17.48
CA LYS A 246 2.45 23.31 16.83
C LYS A 246 2.40 21.90 17.42
N GLU A 247 3.54 21.22 17.56
CA GLU A 247 3.56 19.87 18.13
C GLU A 247 3.17 19.87 19.61
N THR A 248 3.53 20.92 20.34
CA THR A 248 3.08 21.13 21.72
C THR A 248 1.55 21.23 21.80
N ASP A 249 0.93 22.01 20.91
CA ASP A 249 -0.52 22.19 20.84
C ASP A 249 -1.23 20.90 20.44
N GLU A 250 -0.66 20.11 19.53
CA GLU A 250 -1.18 18.79 19.16
C GLU A 250 -1.19 17.83 20.36
N TRP A 251 -0.12 17.78 21.15
CA TRP A 251 -0.12 16.95 22.36
C TRP A 251 -1.10 17.46 23.42
N LYS A 252 -1.27 18.77 23.57
CA LYS A 252 -2.31 19.35 24.44
C LYS A 252 -3.72 18.93 24.03
N LYS A 253 -4.00 18.83 22.72
CA LYS A 253 -5.29 18.29 22.21
C LYS A 253 -5.47 16.82 22.58
N VAL A 254 -4.44 16.01 22.38
CA VAL A 254 -4.48 14.57 22.72
C VAL A 254 -4.69 14.36 24.22
N LEU A 255 -3.99 15.12 25.07
CA LEU A 255 -4.09 15.01 26.53
C LEU A 255 -5.43 15.50 27.08
N SER A 256 -6.14 16.38 26.36
CA SER A 256 -7.48 16.85 26.74
C SER A 256 -8.62 16.02 26.11
N LEU A 257 -8.28 14.98 25.36
CA LEU A 257 -9.25 14.17 24.65
C LEU A 257 -10.15 13.39 25.61
N LYS A 258 -11.47 13.43 25.37
CA LYS A 258 -12.47 12.63 26.10
C LYS A 258 -13.16 11.59 25.22
N ASP A 259 -13.24 11.88 23.93
CA ASP A 259 -13.89 11.06 22.91
C ASP A 259 -13.11 11.18 21.61
N PHE A 260 -12.52 10.08 21.14
CA PHE A 260 -11.69 10.07 19.95
C PHE A 260 -12.49 10.20 18.65
N GLU A 261 -13.80 9.93 18.66
CA GLU A 261 -14.61 10.03 17.43
C GLU A 261 -14.76 11.48 16.96
N LYS A 262 -14.66 12.43 17.89
CA LYS A 262 -14.67 13.89 17.63
C LYS A 262 -13.27 14.46 17.39
N ALA A 263 -12.22 13.64 17.52
CA ALA A 263 -10.85 14.10 17.38
C ALA A 263 -10.48 14.33 15.91
N ASP A 264 -9.59 15.27 15.68
CA ASP A 264 -8.99 15.48 14.37
C ASP A 264 -8.05 14.32 13.99
N ALA A 265 -7.71 14.24 12.71
CA ALA A 265 -6.89 13.17 12.14
C ALA A 265 -5.52 13.01 12.83
N ARG A 266 -4.92 14.12 13.29
CA ARG A 266 -3.59 14.10 13.93
C ARG A 266 -3.71 13.55 15.34
N SER A 267 -4.70 14.00 16.10
CA SER A 267 -5.00 13.48 17.44
C SER A 267 -5.31 11.97 17.42
N VAL A 268 -6.15 11.51 16.48
CA VAL A 268 -6.43 10.06 16.33
C VAL A 268 -5.17 9.27 15.99
N ARG A 269 -4.30 9.81 15.12
CA ARG A 269 -3.03 9.15 14.78
C ARG A 269 -2.13 9.01 16.01
N LEU A 270 -1.98 10.06 16.82
CA LEU A 270 -1.14 10.03 18.03
C LEU A 270 -1.73 9.09 19.09
N LEU A 271 -3.05 9.04 19.23
CA LEU A 271 -3.74 8.08 20.09
C LEU A 271 -3.49 6.63 19.63
N GLY A 272 -3.66 6.35 18.34
CA GLY A 272 -3.40 5.02 17.76
C GLY A 272 -1.94 4.57 17.93
N MET A 273 -0.99 5.50 17.80
CA MET A 273 0.42 5.24 18.09
C MET A 273 0.65 4.94 19.57
N SER A 274 -0.02 5.65 20.48
CA SER A 274 0.07 5.39 21.93
C SER A 274 -0.47 4.00 22.27
N ALA A 275 -1.58 3.58 21.65
CA ALA A 275 -2.13 2.23 21.83
C ALA A 275 -1.25 1.11 21.23
N ALA A 276 -0.40 1.47 20.28
CA ALA A 276 0.54 0.56 19.65
C ALA A 276 1.85 0.43 20.44
N PHE A 277 2.41 1.54 20.94
CA PHE A 277 3.79 1.59 21.47
C PHE A 277 3.87 1.75 22.98
N SER A 278 2.87 2.36 23.60
CA SER A 278 2.75 2.49 25.06
C SER A 278 1.37 2.05 25.57
N PRO A 279 0.91 0.84 25.22
CA PRO A 279 -0.36 0.33 25.72
C PRO A 279 -0.33 0.19 27.24
N ASN A 280 -1.43 0.56 27.89
CA ASN A 280 -1.65 0.40 29.32
C ASN A 280 -3.11 -0.03 29.60
N PRO A 281 -3.38 -1.33 29.81
CA PRO A 281 -4.71 -1.88 30.09
C PRO A 281 -5.47 -1.25 31.27
N GLU A 282 -4.75 -0.63 32.21
CA GLU A 282 -5.35 -0.03 33.40
C GLU A 282 -5.74 1.45 33.19
N ASN A 283 -5.19 2.11 32.16
CA ASN A 283 -5.34 3.55 31.96
C ASN A 283 -6.56 3.89 31.10
N LYS A 284 -7.76 3.72 31.67
CA LYS A 284 -9.04 4.08 31.02
C LYS A 284 -9.15 5.59 30.79
N PRO A 285 -9.87 6.04 29.74
CA PRO A 285 -10.70 5.25 28.83
C PRO A 285 -9.97 4.77 27.57
N PHE A 286 -8.73 5.22 27.34
CA PHE A 286 -8.02 4.95 26.09
C PHE A 286 -7.04 3.77 26.14
N PHE A 287 -6.71 3.32 27.35
CA PHE A 287 -5.78 2.23 27.60
C PHE A 287 -4.36 2.51 27.09
N VAL A 288 -3.87 3.73 27.28
CA VAL A 288 -2.54 4.16 26.80
C VAL A 288 -1.85 5.03 27.82
N ASP A 289 -0.52 4.98 27.85
CA ASP A 289 0.27 6.06 28.45
C ASP A 289 0.75 7.01 27.36
N PHE A 290 0.69 8.31 27.61
CA PHE A 290 1.16 9.32 26.65
C PHE A 290 2.63 9.67 26.87
N GLN A 291 3.34 9.97 25.78
CA GLN A 291 4.75 10.41 25.82
C GLN A 291 4.97 11.71 26.60
N TYR A 292 3.89 12.45 26.87
CA TYR A 292 3.92 13.74 27.55
C TYR A 292 2.80 13.82 28.59
N ARG A 293 2.99 14.72 29.55
CA ARG A 293 2.01 15.10 30.56
C ARG A 293 1.94 16.62 30.68
N LEU A 294 0.85 17.11 31.27
CA LEU A 294 0.72 18.52 31.61
C LEU A 294 1.08 18.73 33.08
N GLU A 295 2.06 19.60 33.33
CA GLU A 295 2.41 20.11 34.66
C GLU A 295 2.31 21.63 34.59
N GLU A 296 1.45 22.23 35.42
CA GLU A 296 1.25 23.68 35.46
C GLU A 296 0.94 24.30 34.08
N GLY A 297 0.20 23.57 33.23
CA GLY A 297 -0.13 23.99 31.86
C GLY A 297 1.01 23.89 30.83
N GLN A 298 2.20 23.47 31.27
CA GLN A 298 3.35 23.19 30.42
C GLN A 298 3.40 21.70 30.06
N LEU A 299 3.77 21.43 28.81
CA LEU A 299 3.97 20.07 28.35
C LEU A 299 5.34 19.57 28.83
N LYS A 300 5.36 18.45 29.54
CA LYS A 300 6.58 17.82 30.05
C LYS A 300 6.72 16.40 29.50
N PRO A 301 7.92 15.95 29.12
CA PRO A 301 8.14 14.60 28.65
C PRO A 301 7.91 13.57 29.77
N ASN A 302 7.39 12.40 29.41
CA ASN A 302 7.31 11.21 30.25
C ASN A 302 8.41 10.22 29.82
N PRO A 303 9.60 10.23 30.48
CA PRO A 303 10.77 9.48 29.99
C PRO A 303 10.53 7.98 29.89
N ASP A 304 9.78 7.40 30.83
CA ASP A 304 9.50 5.95 30.83
C ASP A 304 8.55 5.54 29.71
N VAL A 305 7.67 6.44 29.27
CA VAL A 305 6.84 6.21 28.08
C VAL A 305 7.64 6.42 26.81
N GLN A 306 8.48 7.47 26.74
CA GLN A 306 9.29 7.76 25.56
C GLN A 306 10.27 6.63 25.22
N LYS A 307 10.87 5.97 26.22
CA LYS A 307 11.74 4.79 26.01
C LYS A 307 11.04 3.58 25.37
N ARG A 308 9.70 3.51 25.44
CA ARG A 308 8.92 2.41 24.84
C ARG A 308 8.56 2.66 23.37
N TRP A 309 8.77 3.88 22.86
CA TRP A 309 8.33 4.32 21.53
C TRP A 309 9.38 4.15 20.43
#